data_AF-A0A950SVH2-F1
#
_entry.id   AF-A0A950SVH2-F1
#
_cell.length_a   1.000
_cell.length_b   1.000
_cell.length_c   1.000
_cell.angle_alpha   90.00
_cell.angle_beta   90.00
_cell.angle_gamma   90.00
#
_symmetry.space_group_name_H-M   'P 1'
#
loop_
_entity.id
_entity.type
_entity.pdbx_description
1 polymer ?
#
loop_
_entity_poly.entity_id
_entity_poly.type
_entity_poly.pdbx_seq_one_letter_code
_entity_poly.pdbx_strand_id
1 'polypeptide(L)'
;MPKLSAAAYWNRPPLEGLRDWHADPEVADLVRRLAPRRVTVQEGLAQIAAFAGTLSQDRPRRLALAFGGLLEETDRERGALIAELKEIGRRQRELADLVARLSAELNSIPPDAGGEAAAKRVDLQQRHDFTARNFEEIQRTIRYACESPVALDARLGAWARALQESASE
;
A
#
# COMPACT_ATOMS: atom_id res chain seq x y z
N MET A 1 7.17 -6.80 8.46
CA MET A 1 7.40 -6.38 7.07
C MET A 1 8.69 -5.58 7.06
N PRO A 2 9.59 -5.73 6.07
CA PRO A 2 10.82 -4.95 6.06
C PRO A 2 10.45 -3.48 5.92
N LYS A 3 10.95 -2.68 6.86
CA LYS A 3 10.82 -1.21 6.82
C LYS A 3 11.65 -0.66 5.68
N LEU A 4 11.21 0.46 5.11
CA LEU A 4 12.01 1.21 4.16
C LEU A 4 13.31 1.68 4.82
N SER A 5 14.43 1.46 4.15
CA SER A 5 15.74 1.92 4.61
C SER A 5 15.99 3.33 4.08
N ALA A 6 16.26 4.29 4.97
CA ALA A 6 16.63 5.64 4.59
C ALA A 6 17.82 5.67 3.61
N ALA A 7 18.80 4.79 3.82
CA ALA A 7 20.00 4.67 2.98
C ALA A 7 19.71 4.24 1.53
N ALA A 8 18.53 3.68 1.24
CA ALA A 8 18.14 3.34 -0.12
C ALA A 8 17.69 4.57 -0.94
N TYR A 9 17.39 5.68 -0.28
CA TYR A 9 16.78 6.88 -0.89
C TYR A 9 17.62 8.14 -0.68
N TRP A 10 18.38 8.21 0.42
CA TRP A 10 19.05 9.42 0.89
C TRP A 10 20.56 9.22 0.96
N ASN A 11 21.29 9.85 0.05
CA ASN A 11 22.75 9.72 -0.10
C ASN A 11 23.50 10.89 0.55
N ARG A 12 22.91 11.51 1.56
CA ARG A 12 23.40 12.69 2.28
C ARG A 12 23.77 12.30 3.72
N PRO A 13 24.34 13.22 4.53
CA PRO A 13 24.68 12.92 5.91
C PRO A 13 23.52 12.23 6.63
N PRO A 14 23.82 11.24 7.50
CA PRO A 14 22.79 10.41 8.11
C PRO A 14 21.68 11.25 8.73
N LEU A 15 20.44 10.81 8.57
CA LEU A 15 19.27 11.40 9.25
C LEU A 15 19.29 11.13 10.77
N GLU A 16 20.30 10.40 11.25
CA GLU A 16 20.51 10.07 12.65
C GLU A 16 20.61 11.35 13.48
N GLY A 17 19.62 11.57 14.34
CA GLY A 17 19.55 12.77 15.19
C GLY A 17 18.68 13.91 14.66
N LEU A 18 18.08 13.79 13.47
CA LEU A 18 16.97 14.65 13.04
C LEU A 18 15.72 14.27 13.83
N ARG A 19 15.67 14.71 15.08
CA ARG A 19 14.57 14.40 16.00
C ARG A 19 13.38 15.30 15.69
N ASP A 20 12.25 14.62 15.57
CA ASP A 20 10.91 15.18 15.59
C ASP A 20 10.62 16.24 14.53
N TRP A 21 10.40 15.79 13.29
CA TRP A 21 9.94 16.66 12.21
C TRP A 21 8.62 17.36 12.52
N HIS A 22 7.83 16.87 13.49
CA HIS A 22 6.62 17.53 13.96
C HIS A 22 6.91 18.84 14.71
N ALA A 23 8.12 18.99 15.27
CA ALA A 23 8.53 20.18 16.01
C ALA A 23 8.83 21.38 15.11
N ASP A 24 9.08 21.17 13.80
CA ASP A 24 9.17 22.24 12.81
C ASP A 24 7.83 22.34 12.06
N PRO A 25 7.02 23.39 12.31
CA PRO A 25 5.68 23.49 11.74
C PRO A 25 5.65 23.53 10.20
N GLU A 26 6.66 24.14 9.57
CA GLU A 26 6.73 24.28 8.12
C GLU A 26 7.08 22.94 7.46
N VAL A 27 8.04 22.20 8.05
CA VAL A 27 8.36 20.85 7.63
C VAL A 27 7.16 19.91 7.83
N ALA A 28 6.53 19.96 9.00
CA ALA A 28 5.37 19.13 9.30
C ALA A 28 4.21 19.39 8.34
N ASP A 29 4.01 20.65 7.94
CA ASP A 29 2.99 21.01 6.98
C ASP A 29 3.29 20.49 5.57
N LEU A 30 4.55 20.56 5.13
CA LEU A 30 4.96 19.94 3.87
C LEU A 30 4.71 18.43 3.87
N VAL A 31 5.13 17.73 4.94
CA VAL A 31 4.95 16.28 5.07
C VAL A 31 3.46 15.92 5.01
N ARG A 32 2.60 16.63 5.76
CA ARG A 32 1.14 16.41 5.74
C ARG A 32 0.52 16.62 4.36
N ARG A 33 1.01 17.58 3.57
CA ARG A 33 0.48 17.80 2.22
C ARG A 33 0.96 16.77 1.21
N LEU A 34 2.17 16.23 1.37
CA LEU A 34 2.79 15.29 0.42
C LEU A 34 2.51 13.82 0.72
N ALA A 35 2.29 13.46 2.00
CA ALA A 35 2.05 12.09 2.42
C ALA A 35 0.83 11.42 1.73
N PRO A 36 -0.35 12.08 1.59
CA PRO A 36 -1.53 11.43 1.03
C PRO A 36 -1.30 10.84 -0.37
N ARG A 37 -1.70 9.59 -0.60
CA ARG A 37 -1.49 8.84 -1.87
C ARG A 37 -1.99 9.53 -3.13
N ARG A 38 -3.06 10.32 -2.98
CA ARG A 38 -3.67 11.04 -4.10
C ARG A 38 -2.79 12.13 -4.69
N VAL A 39 -1.76 12.57 -3.97
CA VAL A 39 -0.82 13.60 -4.43
C VAL A 39 0.01 12.99 -5.55
N THR A 40 -0.14 13.57 -6.74
CA THR A 40 0.63 13.15 -7.91
C THR A 40 2.09 13.55 -7.77
N VAL A 41 2.98 12.86 -8.50
CA VAL A 41 4.41 13.19 -8.50
C VAL A 41 4.63 14.65 -8.90
N GLN A 42 3.95 15.13 -9.95
CA GLN A 42 4.09 16.51 -10.42
C GLN A 42 3.69 17.54 -9.36
N GLU A 43 2.53 17.36 -8.71
CA GLU A 43 2.05 18.28 -7.67
C GLU A 43 3.02 18.35 -6.50
N GLY A 44 3.53 17.22 -6.04
CA GLY A 44 4.43 17.24 -4.90
C GLY A 44 5.84 17.75 -5.26
N LEU A 45 6.31 17.58 -6.50
CA LEU A 45 7.57 18.18 -6.94
C LEU A 45 7.46 19.71 -6.90
N ALA A 46 6.33 20.26 -7.36
CA ALA A 46 6.06 21.69 -7.26
C ALA A 46 6.01 22.16 -5.79
N GLN A 47 5.41 21.38 -4.88
CA GLN A 47 5.38 21.72 -3.46
C GLN A 47 6.75 21.67 -2.79
N ILE A 48 7.61 20.71 -3.15
CA ILE A 48 8.98 20.62 -2.65
C ILE A 48 9.79 21.83 -3.14
N ALA A 49 9.70 22.17 -4.41
CA ALA A 49 10.39 23.34 -4.97
C ALA A 49 9.92 24.65 -4.30
N ALA A 50 8.60 24.81 -4.12
CA ALA A 50 8.04 25.96 -3.42
C ALA A 50 8.54 26.04 -1.97
N PHE A 51 8.54 24.93 -1.24
CA PHE A 51 9.06 24.87 0.12
C PHE A 51 10.55 25.23 0.15
N ALA A 52 11.38 24.62 -0.69
CA ALA A 52 12.81 24.91 -0.76
C ALA A 52 13.09 26.39 -1.05
N GLY A 53 12.30 27.03 -1.93
CA GLY A 53 12.39 28.45 -2.24
C GLY A 53 12.10 29.39 -1.06
N THR A 54 11.40 28.91 -0.02
CA THR A 54 11.16 29.69 1.22
C THR A 54 12.30 29.60 2.23
N LEU A 55 13.22 28.64 2.07
CA LEU A 55 14.28 28.37 3.04
C LEU A 55 15.52 29.23 2.76
N SER A 56 15.85 30.12 3.70
CA SER A 56 17.06 30.95 3.66
C SER A 56 18.15 30.51 4.65
N GLN A 57 17.77 29.88 5.76
CA GLN A 57 18.67 29.34 6.78
C GLN A 57 18.38 27.86 7.04
N ASP A 58 19.42 27.10 7.42
CA ASP A 58 19.33 25.67 7.74
C ASP A 58 18.64 24.82 6.66
N ARG A 59 18.67 25.29 5.40
CA ARG A 59 17.99 24.68 4.26
C ARG A 59 18.34 23.18 4.10
N PRO A 60 19.62 22.76 4.11
CA PRO A 60 19.96 21.33 4.03
C PRO A 60 19.37 20.51 5.18
N ARG A 61 19.36 21.05 6.40
CA ARG A 61 18.82 20.39 7.59
C ARG A 61 17.30 20.22 7.50
N ARG A 62 16.57 21.27 7.12
CA ARG A 62 15.11 21.25 7.01
C ARG A 62 14.62 20.34 5.88
N LEU A 63 15.32 20.33 4.75
CA LEU A 63 15.02 19.40 3.64
C LEU A 63 15.29 17.94 4.04
N ALA A 64 16.37 17.68 4.79
CA ALA A 64 16.62 16.36 5.37
C ALA A 64 15.55 15.95 6.39
N LEU A 65 15.10 16.89 7.22
CA LEU A 65 14.02 16.67 8.20
C LEU A 65 12.69 16.33 7.50
N ALA A 66 12.38 17.04 6.40
CA ALA A 66 11.23 16.74 5.56
C ALA A 66 11.31 15.34 4.93
N PHE A 67 12.49 14.94 4.43
CA PHE A 67 12.68 13.58 3.93
C PHE A 67 12.44 12.53 5.04
N GLY A 68 12.95 12.77 6.26
CA GLY A 68 12.70 11.90 7.40
C GLY A 68 11.22 11.69 7.69
N GLY A 69 10.43 12.77 7.70
CA GLY A 69 8.97 12.68 7.88
C GLY A 69 8.25 11.98 6.73
N LEU A 70 8.64 12.26 5.48
CA LEU A 70 8.07 11.56 4.31
C LEU A 70 8.38 10.07 4.31
N LEU A 71 9.59 9.68 4.72
CA LEU A 71 9.98 8.28 4.86
C LEU A 71 9.12 7.58 5.92
N GLU A 72 8.96 8.21 7.09
CA GLU A 72 8.14 7.68 8.18
C GLU A 72 6.68 7.50 7.77
N GLU A 73 6.06 8.52 7.18
CA GLU A 73 4.68 8.47 6.72
C GLU A 73 4.48 7.45 5.59
N THR A 74 5.42 7.37 4.66
CA THR A 74 5.37 6.38 3.56
C THR A 74 5.51 4.96 4.10
N ASP A 75 6.44 4.70 5.03
CA ASP A 75 6.63 3.38 5.63
C ASP A 75 5.39 2.94 6.43
N ARG A 76 4.78 3.87 7.18
CA ARG A 76 3.53 3.65 7.92
C ARG A 76 2.39 3.24 6.99
N GLU A 77 2.16 4.01 5.91
CA GLU A 77 1.09 3.74 4.96
C GLU A 77 1.33 2.45 4.17
N ARG A 78 2.55 2.23 3.70
CA ARG A 78 2.97 1.00 3.03
C ARG A 78 2.75 -0.23 3.92
N GLY A 79 3.11 -0.13 5.19
CA GLY A 79 2.91 -1.18 6.18
C GLY A 79 1.43 -1.53 6.37
N ALA A 80 0.55 -0.53 6.47
CA ALA A 80 -0.89 -0.71 6.58
C ALA A 80 -1.47 -1.41 5.35
N LEU A 81 -1.13 -0.94 4.13
CA LEU A 81 -1.59 -1.55 2.89
C LEU A 81 -1.16 -3.01 2.76
N ILE A 82 0.10 -3.31 3.07
CA ILE A 82 0.59 -4.70 3.01
C ILE A 82 -0.13 -5.58 4.04
N ALA A 83 -0.42 -5.07 5.23
CA ALA A 83 -1.18 -5.81 6.23
C ALA A 83 -2.61 -6.12 5.75
N GLU A 84 -3.30 -5.15 5.15
CA GLU A 84 -4.62 -5.35 4.56
C GLU A 84 -4.58 -6.38 3.42
N LEU A 85 -3.60 -6.28 2.52
CA LEU A 85 -3.41 -7.24 1.42
C LEU A 85 -3.19 -8.67 1.91
N LYS A 86 -2.45 -8.84 3.01
CA LYS A 86 -2.28 -10.16 3.64
C LYS A 86 -3.59 -10.73 4.16
N GLU A 87 -4.40 -9.92 4.83
CA GLU A 87 -5.70 -10.36 5.33
C GLU A 87 -6.64 -10.74 4.19
N ILE A 88 -6.65 -9.98 3.10
CA ILE A 88 -7.40 -10.33 1.89
C ILE A 88 -6.88 -11.65 1.30
N GLY A 89 -5.56 -11.83 1.22
CA GLY A 89 -4.95 -13.09 0.76
C GLY A 89 -5.29 -14.29 1.65
N ARG A 90 -5.44 -14.09 2.97
CA ARG A 90 -5.92 -15.14 3.89
C ARG A 90 -7.38 -15.51 3.58
N ARG A 91 -8.27 -14.53 3.48
CA ARG A 91 -9.69 -14.76 3.14
C ARG A 91 -9.86 -15.44 1.78
N GLN A 92 -9.02 -15.08 0.82
CA GLN A 92 -8.98 -15.74 -0.49
C GLN A 92 -8.66 -17.24 -0.38
N ARG A 93 -7.68 -17.63 0.45
CA ARG A 93 -7.38 -19.05 0.69
C ARG A 93 -8.56 -19.78 1.33
N GLU A 94 -9.22 -19.15 2.31
CA GLU A 94 -10.40 -19.72 2.96
C GLU A 94 -11.56 -19.96 1.98
N LEU A 95 -11.76 -19.02 1.03
CA LEU A 95 -12.72 -19.19 -0.05
C LEU A 95 -12.32 -20.31 -1.02
N ALA A 96 -11.04 -20.41 -1.38
CA ALA A 96 -10.54 -21.52 -2.21
C ALA A 96 -10.81 -22.88 -1.57
N ASP A 97 -10.51 -23.01 -0.27
CA ASP A 97 -10.78 -24.22 0.50
C ASP A 97 -12.28 -24.53 0.56
N LEU A 98 -13.12 -23.51 0.67
CA LEU A 98 -14.58 -23.67 0.66
C LEU A 98 -15.10 -24.11 -0.71
N VAL A 99 -14.60 -23.53 -1.80
CA VAL A 99 -14.91 -23.98 -3.17
C VAL A 99 -14.55 -25.45 -3.31
N ALA A 100 -13.34 -25.85 -2.94
CA ALA A 100 -12.89 -27.24 -3.04
C ALA A 100 -13.78 -28.21 -2.25
N ARG A 101 -14.19 -27.84 -1.02
CA ARG A 101 -15.13 -28.62 -0.21
C ARG A 101 -16.50 -28.75 -0.89
N LEU A 102 -17.07 -27.63 -1.36
CA LEU A 102 -18.36 -27.63 -2.04
C LEU A 102 -18.32 -28.45 -3.33
N SER A 103 -17.23 -28.39 -4.10
CA SER A 103 -17.05 -29.23 -5.28
C SER A 103 -17.02 -30.72 -4.92
N ALA A 104 -16.31 -31.09 -3.85
CA ALA A 104 -16.28 -32.48 -3.38
C ALA A 104 -17.65 -32.98 -2.92
N GLU A 105 -18.39 -32.17 -2.16
CA GLU A 105 -19.76 -32.49 -1.73
C GLU A 105 -20.71 -32.62 -2.93
N LEU A 106 -20.63 -31.71 -3.89
CA LEU A 106 -21.43 -31.77 -5.11
C LEU A 106 -21.13 -33.04 -5.93
N ASN A 107 -19.86 -33.42 -6.05
CA ASN A 107 -19.44 -34.62 -6.78
C ASN A 107 -19.84 -35.93 -6.07
N SER A 108 -20.13 -35.87 -4.76
CA SER A 108 -20.62 -37.03 -4.00
C SER A 108 -22.10 -37.36 -4.27
N ILE A 109 -22.86 -36.42 -4.84
CA ILE A 109 -24.28 -36.62 -5.18
C ILE A 109 -24.39 -36.87 -6.68
N PRO A 110 -24.90 -38.04 -7.13
CA PRO A 110 -25.08 -38.33 -8.55
C PRO A 110 -25.93 -37.27 -9.27
N PRO A 111 -25.63 -36.93 -10.55
CA PRO A 111 -26.43 -35.98 -11.33
C PRO A 111 -27.88 -36.40 -11.55
N ASP A 112 -28.16 -37.70 -11.54
CA ASP A 112 -29.46 -38.33 -11.73
C ASP A 112 -30.18 -38.65 -10.41
N ALA A 113 -29.64 -38.20 -9.27
CA ALA A 113 -30.29 -38.35 -7.99
C ALA A 113 -31.68 -37.70 -7.97
N GLY A 114 -32.67 -38.39 -7.41
CA GLY A 114 -34.04 -37.91 -7.25
C GLY A 114 -34.37 -37.42 -5.83
N GLY A 115 -35.54 -36.81 -5.67
CA GLY A 115 -36.08 -36.43 -4.35
C GLY A 115 -35.21 -35.43 -3.60
N GLU A 116 -35.01 -35.66 -2.29
CA GLU A 116 -34.25 -34.77 -1.40
C GLU A 116 -32.78 -34.59 -1.85
N ALA A 117 -32.16 -35.63 -2.40
CA ALA A 117 -30.78 -35.56 -2.89
C ALA A 117 -30.64 -34.61 -4.09
N ALA A 118 -31.65 -34.57 -4.98
CA ALA A 118 -31.70 -33.61 -6.09
C ALA A 118 -31.77 -32.16 -5.57
N ALA A 119 -32.64 -31.91 -4.58
CA ALA A 119 -32.77 -30.59 -3.97
C ALA A 119 -31.47 -30.14 -3.29
N LYS A 120 -30.81 -31.03 -2.54
CA LYS A 120 -29.51 -30.77 -1.92
C LYS A 120 -28.42 -30.47 -2.96
N ARG A 121 -28.40 -31.17 -4.10
CA ARG A 121 -27.45 -30.91 -5.19
C ARG A 121 -27.62 -29.50 -5.75
N VAL A 122 -28.85 -29.02 -5.93
CA VAL A 122 -29.13 -27.66 -6.42
C VAL A 122 -28.65 -26.60 -5.43
N ASP A 123 -28.89 -26.77 -4.12
CA ASP A 123 -28.38 -25.85 -3.09
C ASP A 123 -26.83 -25.78 -3.11
N LEU A 124 -26.18 -26.94 -3.12
CA LEU A 124 -24.71 -27.03 -3.18
C LEU A 124 -24.15 -26.35 -4.43
N GLN A 125 -24.81 -26.53 -5.59
CA GLN A 125 -24.41 -25.87 -6.84
C GLN A 125 -24.48 -24.34 -6.72
N GLN A 126 -25.59 -23.81 -6.18
CA GLN A 126 -25.75 -22.37 -6.00
C GLN A 126 -24.69 -21.78 -5.07
N ARG A 127 -24.42 -22.46 -3.95
CA ARG A 127 -23.39 -22.07 -2.99
C ARG A 127 -22.00 -22.13 -3.60
N HIS A 128 -21.70 -23.19 -4.36
CA HIS A 128 -20.44 -23.34 -5.08
C HIS A 128 -20.22 -22.18 -6.04
N ASP A 129 -21.19 -21.90 -6.91
CA ASP A 129 -21.06 -20.88 -7.95
C ASP A 129 -20.93 -19.48 -7.37
N PHE A 130 -21.67 -19.18 -6.30
CA PHE A 130 -21.51 -17.93 -5.58
C PHE A 130 -20.11 -17.79 -4.97
N THR A 131 -19.63 -18.84 -4.30
CA THR A 131 -18.30 -18.82 -3.65
C THR A 131 -17.18 -18.71 -4.68
N ALA A 132 -17.28 -19.43 -5.80
CA ALA A 132 -16.31 -19.39 -6.89
C ALA A 132 -16.22 -17.99 -7.52
N ARG A 133 -17.37 -17.34 -7.80
CA ARG A 133 -17.39 -15.95 -8.29
C ARG A 133 -16.71 -14.98 -7.32
N ASN A 134 -17.03 -15.06 -6.03
CA ASN A 134 -16.38 -14.19 -5.02
C ASN A 134 -14.86 -14.41 -4.97
N PHE A 135 -14.41 -15.66 -5.07
CA PHE A 135 -12.99 -16.00 -5.11
C PHE A 135 -12.29 -15.36 -6.33
N GLU A 136 -12.88 -15.46 -7.51
CA GLU A 136 -12.36 -14.87 -8.75
C GLU A 136 -12.31 -13.34 -8.70
N GLU A 137 -13.34 -12.70 -8.15
CA GLU A 137 -13.39 -11.25 -7.96
C GLU A 137 -12.26 -10.78 -7.04
N ILE A 138 -12.07 -11.43 -5.90
CA ILE A 138 -10.98 -11.12 -4.97
C ILE A 138 -9.62 -11.36 -5.62
N GLN A 139 -9.45 -12.43 -6.39
CA GLN A 139 -8.23 -12.67 -7.18
C GLN A 139 -7.91 -11.52 -8.12
N ARG A 140 -8.91 -10.94 -8.78
CA ARG A 140 -8.71 -9.80 -9.67
C ARG A 140 -8.29 -8.55 -8.89
N THR A 141 -8.92 -8.28 -7.76
CA THR A 141 -8.62 -7.10 -6.92
C THR A 141 -7.21 -7.14 -6.33
N ILE A 142 -6.77 -8.28 -5.80
CA ILE A 142 -5.44 -8.40 -5.18
C ILE A 142 -4.32 -8.07 -6.17
N ARG A 143 -4.42 -8.52 -7.42
CA ARG A 143 -3.37 -8.31 -8.44
C ARG A 143 -3.05 -6.83 -8.63
N TYR A 144 -4.07 -5.98 -8.78
CA TYR A 144 -3.87 -4.54 -8.93
C TYR A 144 -3.48 -3.86 -7.62
N ALA A 145 -3.99 -4.36 -6.49
CA ALA A 145 -3.73 -3.74 -5.21
C ALA A 145 -2.26 -3.90 -4.75
N CYS A 146 -1.55 -4.92 -5.23
CA CYS A 146 -0.10 -5.09 -5.02
C CYS A 146 0.78 -4.02 -5.68
N GLU A 147 0.26 -3.28 -6.67
CA GLU A 147 1.00 -2.18 -7.32
C GLU A 147 1.05 -0.93 -6.42
N SER A 148 0.07 -0.77 -5.51
CA SER A 148 -0.04 0.42 -4.66
C SER A 148 1.17 0.62 -3.74
N PRO A 149 1.68 -0.40 -3.01
CA PRO A 149 2.93 -0.26 -2.25
C PRO A 149 4.13 0.15 -3.11
N VAL A 150 4.25 -0.38 -4.32
CA VAL A 150 5.35 -0.06 -5.24
C VAL A 150 5.27 1.40 -5.70
N ALA A 151 4.06 1.89 -5.99
CA ALA A 151 3.83 3.29 -6.35
C ALA A 151 4.23 4.25 -5.21
N LEU A 152 4.00 3.87 -3.95
CA LEU A 152 4.46 4.66 -2.79
C LEU A 152 5.99 4.72 -2.70
N ASP A 153 6.66 3.58 -2.87
CA ASP A 153 8.12 3.50 -2.83
C ASP A 153 8.75 4.34 -3.96
N ALA A 154 8.18 4.29 -5.17
CA ALA A 154 8.62 5.09 -6.31
C ALA A 154 8.44 6.60 -6.08
N ARG A 155 7.31 6.98 -5.49
CA ARG A 155 6.99 8.38 -5.15
C ARG A 155 7.92 8.93 -4.07
N LEU A 156 8.22 8.15 -3.04
CA LEU A 156 9.23 8.51 -2.05
C LEU A 156 10.60 8.73 -2.68
N GLY A 157 10.99 7.90 -3.65
CA GLY A 157 12.21 8.12 -4.43
C GLY A 157 12.22 9.43 -5.22
N ALA A 158 11.08 9.84 -5.77
CA ALA A 158 10.96 11.14 -6.43
C ALA A 158 11.11 12.31 -5.44
N TRP A 159 10.46 12.23 -4.27
CA TRP A 159 10.63 13.21 -3.19
C TRP A 159 12.08 13.31 -2.73
N ALA A 160 12.73 12.17 -2.50
CA ALA A 160 14.11 12.11 -2.04
C ALA A 160 15.06 12.79 -3.03
N ARG A 161 14.91 12.56 -4.34
CA ARG A 161 15.73 13.22 -5.36
C ARG A 161 15.52 14.74 -5.35
N ALA A 162 14.27 15.19 -5.39
CA ALA A 162 13.95 16.62 -5.41
C ALA A 162 14.50 17.35 -4.16
N LEU A 163 14.32 16.77 -2.97
CA LEU A 163 14.85 17.33 -1.73
C LEU A 163 16.40 17.37 -1.72
N GLN A 164 17.07 16.36 -2.29
CA GLN A 164 18.53 16.32 -2.39
C GLN A 164 19.09 17.33 -3.40
N GLU A 165 18.40 17.53 -4.53
CA GLU A 165 18.72 18.53 -5.54
C GLU A 165 18.58 19.93 -4.94
N SER A 166 17.43 20.24 -4.34
CA SER A 166 17.19 21.53 -3.68
C SER A 166 18.11 21.80 -2.48
N ALA A 167 18.67 20.77 -1.83
CA ALA A 167 19.64 20.94 -0.76
C ALA A 167 21.07 21.26 -1.26
N SER A 168 21.32 21.15 -2.57
CA SER A 168 22.61 21.47 -3.21
C SER A 168 22.69 22.90 -3.73
N GLU A 169 21.54 23.56 -3.86
CA GLU A 169 21.39 24.96 -4.26
C GLU A 169 21.69 25.91 -3.09
#